data_AF-A0A818C2A5-F1
#
_entry.id   AF-A0A818C2A5-F1
#
_cell.length_a   1.000
_cell.length_b   1.000
_cell.length_c   1.000
_cell.angle_alpha   90.00
_cell.angle_beta   90.00
_cell.angle_gamma   90.00
#
_symmetry.space_group_name_H-M   'P 1'
#
loop_
_entity.id
_entity.type
_entity.pdbx_description
1 polymer ?
#
loop_
_entity_poly.entity_id
_entity_poly.type
_entity_poly.pdbx_seq_one_letter_code
_entity_poly.pdbx_strand_id
1 'polypeptide(L)'
;MLPTVYQEDTTKKVLDTILSIQPKEARAGTGETREAVVYRIATETLEKLPPDYIPHEVKDRLSKLEPMNIFLRQEIDRFQRVLDIVRSTLIKLKLAIDGTIVMNEELRDALDRMYDAKIPNIWLKVSWESSTLGAWFTDLHARNEQYRSWLKLSKDTRPLAFWMTGFFNPQGFLTAMRQEVTRANIGWSLDNVILTNKILRADREALREAPQQGVYVYGLYIEGAKIKSGVLEELKSNEKVLIHPMPVIHISAEAEPSIGTTPIKQDRRQVYYAPVYKKPRRTDRNYICTLKLECPLGDKTGPDVWTLRGVAVLCDNK
;
A
#
# COMPACT_ATOMS: atom_id res chain seq x y z
N MET A 1 -0.62 19.12 -19.16
CA MET A 1 -0.65 17.70 -18.74
C MET A 1 -1.81 17.39 -17.80
N LEU A 2 -2.13 18.27 -16.84
CA LEU A 2 -3.39 18.23 -16.04
C LEU A 2 -4.71 18.04 -16.84
N PRO A 3 -4.89 18.59 -18.07
CA PRO A 3 -6.14 18.44 -18.81
C PRO A 3 -6.45 16.98 -19.19
N THR A 4 -5.42 16.17 -19.50
CA THR A 4 -5.61 14.81 -20.00
C THR A 4 -6.05 13.85 -18.89
N VAL A 5 -5.44 13.95 -17.70
CA VAL A 5 -5.85 13.15 -16.52
C VAL A 5 -7.28 13.49 -16.10
N TYR A 6 -7.61 14.79 -16.11
CA TYR A 6 -8.96 15.24 -15.79
C TYR A 6 -10.00 14.69 -16.79
N GLN A 7 -9.66 14.68 -18.09
CA GLN A 7 -10.51 14.09 -19.13
C GLN A 7 -10.69 12.59 -18.95
N GLU A 8 -9.62 11.85 -18.62
CA GLU A 8 -9.70 10.40 -18.35
C GLU A 8 -10.59 10.09 -17.15
N ASP A 9 -10.43 10.80 -16.02
CA ASP A 9 -11.25 10.60 -14.82
C ASP A 9 -12.73 10.92 -15.08
N THR A 10 -12.99 12.01 -15.80
CA THR A 10 -14.35 12.39 -16.20
C THR A 10 -14.98 11.33 -17.10
N THR A 11 -14.22 10.81 -18.06
CA THR A 11 -14.69 9.76 -18.97
C THR A 11 -14.99 8.47 -18.22
N LYS A 12 -14.12 8.06 -17.28
CA LYS A 12 -14.36 6.89 -16.43
C LYS A 12 -15.65 7.03 -15.63
N LYS A 13 -15.88 8.18 -14.99
CA LYS A 13 -17.12 8.46 -14.24
C LYS A 13 -18.37 8.35 -15.11
N VAL A 14 -18.33 8.88 -16.33
CA VAL A 14 -19.44 8.80 -17.28
C VAL A 14 -19.70 7.33 -17.66
N LEU A 15 -18.67 6.57 -18.00
CA LEU A 15 -18.78 5.16 -18.35
C LEU A 15 -19.32 4.30 -17.20
N ASP A 16 -18.83 4.51 -15.97
CA ASP A 16 -19.33 3.83 -14.77
C ASP A 16 -20.81 4.12 -14.52
N THR A 17 -21.24 5.37 -14.75
CA THR A 17 -22.65 5.77 -14.62
C THR A 17 -23.51 5.05 -15.66
N ILE A 18 -23.07 5.01 -16.93
CA ILE A 18 -23.76 4.29 -18.01
C ILE A 18 -23.91 2.80 -17.67
N LEU A 19 -22.83 2.17 -17.17
CA LEU A 19 -22.87 0.76 -16.76
C LEU A 19 -23.85 0.52 -15.58
N SER A 20 -23.98 1.48 -14.66
CA SER A 20 -24.89 1.32 -13.51
C SER A 20 -26.38 1.40 -13.85
N ILE A 21 -26.75 2.09 -14.94
CA ILE A 21 -28.15 2.28 -15.35
C ILE A 21 -28.61 1.25 -16.40
N GLN A 22 -27.70 0.43 -16.95
CA GLN A 22 -28.09 -0.59 -17.92
C GLN A 22 -29.01 -1.63 -17.27
N PRO A 23 -30.11 -2.04 -17.93
CA PRO A 23 -31.01 -3.06 -17.39
C PRO A 23 -30.27 -4.39 -17.24
N LYS A 24 -30.03 -4.82 -15.99
CA LYS A 24 -29.25 -6.03 -15.68
C LYS A 24 -30.02 -7.34 -15.95
N GLU A 25 -31.34 -7.25 -16.12
CA GLU A 25 -32.24 -8.38 -16.36
C GLU A 25 -32.53 -8.59 -17.87
N ALA A 26 -32.11 -7.67 -18.74
CA ALA A 26 -32.39 -7.73 -20.17
C ALA A 26 -31.23 -8.34 -20.98
N ARG A 27 -30.95 -9.62 -20.77
CA ARG A 27 -30.24 -10.44 -21.77
C ARG A 27 -31.02 -11.72 -22.03
N ALA A 28 -31.91 -11.64 -23.02
CA ALA A 28 -32.44 -12.81 -23.71
C ALA A 28 -31.31 -13.40 -24.59
N GLY A 29 -30.44 -14.19 -23.99
CA GLY A 29 -29.39 -14.93 -24.68
C GLY A 29 -29.18 -16.25 -23.97
N THR A 30 -28.90 -17.31 -24.73
CA THR A 30 -28.64 -18.70 -24.28
C THR A 30 -27.30 -18.84 -23.54
N GLY A 31 -26.87 -17.82 -22.82
CA GLY A 31 -25.61 -17.77 -22.06
C GLY A 31 -25.77 -18.28 -20.62
N GLU A 32 -24.63 -18.51 -19.97
CA GLU A 32 -24.55 -18.83 -18.55
C GLU A 32 -25.25 -17.75 -17.69
N THR A 33 -26.02 -18.16 -16.69
CA THR A 33 -26.71 -17.22 -15.78
C THR A 33 -25.71 -16.44 -14.93
N ARG A 34 -26.11 -15.26 -14.45
CA ARG A 34 -25.24 -14.42 -13.61
C ARG A 34 -24.83 -15.17 -12.34
N GLU A 35 -25.77 -15.91 -11.79
CA GLU A 35 -25.62 -16.78 -10.63
C GLU A 35 -24.59 -17.86 -10.89
N ALA A 36 -24.65 -18.56 -12.03
CA ALA A 36 -23.68 -19.60 -12.38
C ALA A 36 -22.25 -19.04 -12.56
N VAL A 37 -22.10 -17.89 -13.23
CA VAL A 37 -20.82 -17.19 -13.35
C VAL A 37 -20.25 -16.85 -11.97
N VAL A 38 -21.05 -16.24 -11.10
CA VAL A 38 -20.62 -15.84 -9.76
C VAL A 38 -20.33 -17.04 -8.87
N TYR A 39 -21.10 -18.12 -8.98
CA TYR A 39 -20.88 -19.37 -8.26
C TYR A 39 -19.52 -19.97 -8.60
N ARG A 40 -19.15 -19.98 -9.88
CA ARG A 40 -17.82 -20.43 -10.33
C ARG A 40 -16.71 -19.53 -9.78
N ILE A 41 -16.84 -18.20 -9.91
CA ILE A 41 -15.87 -17.25 -9.35
C ILE A 41 -15.71 -17.45 -7.84
N ALA A 42 -16.82 -17.61 -7.10
CA ALA A 42 -16.80 -17.81 -5.67
C ALA A 42 -16.10 -19.13 -5.29
N THR A 43 -16.33 -20.19 -6.06
CA THR A 43 -15.67 -21.49 -5.86
C THR A 43 -14.17 -21.40 -6.09
N GLU A 44 -13.75 -20.86 -7.24
CA GLU A 44 -12.32 -20.69 -7.56
C GLU A 44 -11.60 -19.77 -6.55
N THR A 45 -12.28 -18.71 -6.09
CA THR A 45 -11.74 -17.78 -5.11
C THR A 45 -11.60 -18.43 -3.74
N LEU A 46 -12.58 -19.24 -3.31
CA LEU A 46 -12.52 -19.99 -2.04
C LEU A 46 -11.40 -21.02 -2.02
N GLU A 47 -11.22 -21.76 -3.12
CA GLU A 47 -10.16 -22.76 -3.26
C GLU A 47 -8.76 -22.14 -3.16
N LYS A 48 -8.59 -20.94 -3.71
CA LYS A 48 -7.31 -20.22 -3.71
C LYS A 48 -7.12 -19.36 -2.47
N LEU A 49 -8.17 -19.12 -1.67
CA LEU A 49 -8.08 -18.22 -0.52
C LEU A 49 -7.04 -18.77 0.48
N PRO A 50 -6.09 -17.94 0.95
CA PRO A 50 -5.12 -18.39 1.94
C PRO A 50 -5.78 -19.02 3.17
N PRO A 51 -5.12 -20.00 3.82
CA PRO A 51 -5.61 -20.54 5.07
C PRO A 51 -5.55 -19.47 6.16
N ASP A 52 -6.31 -19.69 7.22
CA ASP A 52 -6.35 -18.78 8.36
C ASP A 52 -5.01 -18.80 9.13
N TYR A 53 -4.74 -17.73 9.86
CA TYR A 53 -3.62 -17.63 10.78
C TYR A 53 -4.00 -18.27 12.11
N ILE A 54 -3.17 -19.18 12.61
CA ILE A 54 -3.41 -19.85 13.88
C ILE A 54 -2.95 -18.92 15.01
N PRO A 55 -3.84 -18.42 15.89
CA PRO A 55 -3.49 -17.37 16.85
C PRO A 55 -2.36 -17.76 17.82
N HIS A 56 -2.33 -19.03 18.24
CA HIS A 56 -1.29 -19.53 19.14
C HIS A 56 0.09 -19.58 18.45
N GLU A 57 0.14 -19.98 17.19
CA GLU A 57 1.40 -20.02 16.42
C GLU A 57 1.94 -18.62 16.17
N VAL A 58 1.08 -17.67 15.80
CA VAL A 58 1.47 -16.26 15.60
C VAL A 58 1.99 -15.67 16.92
N LYS A 59 1.29 -15.93 18.03
CA LYS A 59 1.71 -15.45 19.36
C LYS A 59 3.03 -16.06 19.81
N ASP A 60 3.24 -17.36 19.59
CA ASP A 60 4.52 -18.00 19.91
C ASP A 60 5.67 -17.47 19.03
N ARG A 61 5.38 -17.22 17.74
CA ARG A 61 6.37 -16.68 16.81
C ARG A 61 6.78 -15.25 17.16
N LEU A 62 5.82 -14.43 17.57
CA LEU A 62 5.97 -13.01 17.87
C LEU A 62 5.89 -12.73 19.38
N SER A 63 6.50 -13.61 20.18
CA SER A 63 6.40 -13.56 21.64
C SER A 63 7.22 -12.42 22.27
N LYS A 64 8.30 -12.00 21.60
CA LYS A 64 9.12 -10.85 22.03
C LYS A 64 8.35 -9.55 21.81
N LEU A 65 8.23 -8.74 22.86
CA LEU A 65 7.55 -7.43 22.86
C LEU A 65 8.38 -6.32 22.18
N GLU A 66 8.88 -6.60 20.99
CA GLU A 66 9.55 -5.64 20.12
C GLU A 66 8.50 -4.86 19.31
N PRO A 67 8.70 -3.56 19.07
CA PRO A 67 7.73 -2.73 18.34
C PRO A 67 7.31 -3.33 16.99
N MET A 68 8.25 -3.88 16.22
CA MET A 68 7.97 -4.51 14.94
C MET A 68 7.14 -5.79 15.04
N ASN A 69 7.36 -6.60 16.07
CA ASN A 69 6.58 -7.83 16.30
C ASN A 69 5.15 -7.49 16.72
N ILE A 70 4.98 -6.47 17.58
CA ILE A 70 3.67 -5.96 17.97
C ILE A 70 2.92 -5.41 16.75
N PHE A 71 3.61 -4.63 15.90
CA PHE A 71 3.06 -4.11 14.66
C PHE A 71 2.61 -5.24 13.72
N LEU A 72 3.47 -6.23 13.44
CA LEU A 72 3.13 -7.35 12.57
C LEU A 72 1.92 -8.14 13.11
N ARG A 73 1.85 -8.36 14.42
CA ARG A 73 0.72 -9.05 15.03
C ARG A 73 -0.61 -8.31 14.77
N GLN A 74 -0.64 -7.00 14.96
CA GLN A 74 -1.82 -6.18 14.68
C GLN A 74 -2.23 -6.22 13.20
N GLU A 75 -1.25 -6.21 12.30
CA GLU A 75 -1.50 -6.33 10.86
C GLU A 75 -2.07 -7.70 10.48
N ILE A 76 -1.57 -8.79 11.09
CA ILE A 76 -2.09 -10.15 10.91
C ILE A 76 -3.51 -10.26 11.45
N ASP A 77 -3.80 -9.75 12.65
CA ASP A 77 -5.13 -9.78 13.24
C ASP A 77 -6.14 -9.06 12.33
N ARG A 78 -5.75 -7.92 11.75
CA ARG A 78 -6.57 -7.19 10.77
C ARG A 78 -6.73 -7.97 9.46
N PHE A 79 -5.67 -8.61 8.97
CA PHE A 79 -5.73 -9.41 7.75
C PHE A 79 -6.61 -10.65 7.92
N GLN A 80 -6.56 -11.32 9.09
CA GLN A 80 -7.42 -12.45 9.41
C GLN A 80 -8.90 -12.06 9.34
N ARG A 81 -9.27 -10.89 9.87
CA ARG A 81 -10.64 -10.36 9.74
C ARG A 81 -11.09 -10.20 8.29
N VAL A 82 -10.18 -9.83 7.39
CA VAL A 82 -10.49 -9.77 5.95
C VAL A 82 -10.74 -11.18 5.40
N LEU A 83 -9.88 -12.15 5.72
CA LEU A 83 -10.07 -13.55 5.31
C LEU A 83 -11.40 -14.12 5.79
N ASP A 84 -11.76 -13.90 7.06
CA ASP A 84 -13.01 -14.38 7.66
C ASP A 84 -14.23 -13.84 6.92
N ILE A 85 -14.26 -12.53 6.66
CA ILE A 85 -15.37 -11.87 5.97
C ILE A 85 -15.48 -12.36 4.54
N VAL A 86 -14.35 -12.48 3.82
CA VAL A 86 -14.33 -12.98 2.44
C VAL A 86 -14.83 -14.42 2.40
N ARG A 87 -14.27 -15.30 3.23
CA ARG A 87 -14.65 -16.72 3.30
C ARG A 87 -16.13 -16.88 3.64
N SER A 88 -16.62 -16.15 4.65
CA SER A 88 -18.03 -16.18 5.06
C SER A 88 -18.95 -15.67 3.95
N THR A 89 -18.58 -14.57 3.28
CA THR A 89 -19.37 -14.00 2.17
C THR A 89 -19.48 -15.00 1.04
N LEU A 90 -18.36 -15.60 0.61
CA LEU A 90 -18.35 -16.54 -0.52
C LEU A 90 -19.13 -17.83 -0.23
N ILE A 91 -19.01 -18.38 0.98
CA ILE A 91 -19.79 -19.57 1.39
C ILE A 91 -21.28 -19.26 1.40
N LYS A 92 -21.69 -18.17 2.04
CA LYS A 92 -23.10 -17.75 2.10
C LYS A 92 -23.65 -17.43 0.71
N LEU A 93 -22.85 -16.79 -0.14
CA LEU A 93 -23.26 -16.45 -1.50
C LEU A 93 -23.55 -17.71 -2.32
N LYS A 94 -22.71 -18.75 -2.23
CA LYS A 94 -22.97 -20.04 -2.85
C LYS A 94 -24.27 -20.67 -2.35
N LEU A 95 -24.45 -20.75 -1.03
CA LEU A 95 -25.68 -21.29 -0.41
C LEU A 95 -26.94 -20.50 -0.81
N ALA A 96 -26.82 -19.19 -1.03
CA ALA A 96 -27.93 -18.35 -1.45
C ALA A 96 -28.30 -18.57 -2.93
N ILE A 97 -27.28 -18.76 -3.78
CA ILE A 97 -27.47 -19.13 -5.19
C ILE A 97 -28.14 -20.51 -5.30
N ASP A 98 -27.74 -21.46 -4.46
CA ASP A 98 -28.35 -22.80 -4.41
C ASP A 98 -29.76 -22.81 -3.77
N GLY A 99 -30.26 -21.66 -3.31
CA GLY A 99 -31.56 -21.54 -2.66
C GLY A 99 -31.63 -22.11 -1.24
N THR A 100 -30.50 -22.46 -0.62
CA THR A 100 -30.41 -22.99 0.75
C THR A 100 -30.59 -21.89 1.80
N ILE A 101 -30.11 -20.68 1.52
CA ILE A 101 -30.31 -19.52 2.40
C ILE A 101 -30.92 -18.35 1.62
N VAL A 102 -31.54 -17.41 2.33
CA VAL A 102 -32.20 -16.24 1.73
C VAL A 102 -31.17 -15.24 1.19
N MET A 103 -31.37 -14.78 -0.04
CA MET A 103 -30.58 -13.72 -0.69
C MET A 103 -30.87 -12.35 -0.06
N ASN A 104 -30.09 -11.99 0.97
CA ASN A 104 -30.16 -10.68 1.62
C ASN A 104 -29.50 -9.56 0.77
N GLU A 105 -29.54 -8.33 1.26
CA GLU A 105 -28.97 -7.16 0.57
C GLU A 105 -27.45 -7.28 0.36
N GLU A 106 -26.72 -7.72 1.38
CA GLU A 106 -25.25 -7.86 1.31
C GLU A 106 -24.81 -8.93 0.30
N LEU A 107 -25.52 -10.06 0.22
CA LEU A 107 -25.24 -11.12 -0.73
C LEU A 107 -25.63 -10.72 -2.16
N ARG A 108 -26.71 -9.94 -2.31
CA ARG A 108 -27.11 -9.38 -3.61
C ARG A 108 -26.07 -8.37 -4.12
N ASP A 109 -25.56 -7.48 -3.26
CA ASP A 109 -24.45 -6.59 -3.61
C ASP A 109 -23.19 -7.40 -4.00
N ALA A 110 -22.84 -8.43 -3.21
CA ALA A 110 -21.69 -9.27 -3.54
C ALA A 110 -21.84 -9.97 -4.90
N LEU A 111 -23.03 -10.51 -5.19
CA LEU A 111 -23.35 -11.13 -6.49
C LEU A 111 -23.18 -10.13 -7.63
N ASP A 112 -23.82 -8.97 -7.52
CA ASP A 112 -23.77 -7.94 -8.55
C ASP A 112 -22.35 -7.41 -8.78
N ARG A 113 -21.62 -7.12 -7.70
CA ARG A 113 -20.25 -6.62 -7.77
C ARG A 113 -19.31 -7.66 -8.37
N MET A 114 -19.39 -8.91 -7.94
CA MET A 114 -18.52 -9.98 -8.47
C MET A 114 -18.81 -10.25 -9.95
N TYR A 115 -20.08 -10.24 -10.37
CA TYR A 115 -20.45 -10.35 -11.78
C TYR A 115 -19.88 -9.19 -12.61
N ASP A 116 -19.93 -7.97 -12.08
CA ASP A 116 -19.36 -6.76 -12.71
C ASP A 116 -17.81 -6.69 -12.58
N ALA A 117 -17.14 -7.75 -12.10
CA ALA A 117 -15.71 -7.80 -11.80
C ALA A 117 -15.22 -6.70 -10.82
N LYS A 118 -16.10 -6.19 -9.97
CA LYS A 118 -15.86 -5.21 -8.90
C LYS A 118 -15.78 -5.89 -7.53
N ILE A 119 -15.22 -5.18 -6.56
CA ILE A 119 -15.06 -5.69 -5.20
C ILE A 119 -16.38 -5.49 -4.42
N PRO A 120 -16.91 -6.51 -3.73
CA PRO A 120 -18.06 -6.36 -2.83
C PRO A 120 -17.85 -5.28 -1.78
N ASN A 121 -18.90 -4.49 -1.49
CA ASN A 121 -18.77 -3.35 -0.57
C ASN A 121 -18.42 -3.79 0.86
N ILE A 122 -18.91 -4.94 1.29
CA ILE A 122 -18.59 -5.51 2.61
C ILE A 122 -17.09 -5.84 2.75
N TRP A 123 -16.40 -6.19 1.66
CA TRP A 123 -14.95 -6.41 1.70
C TRP A 123 -14.20 -5.09 1.75
N LEU A 124 -14.63 -4.08 0.99
CA LEU A 124 -14.00 -2.76 0.97
C LEU A 124 -14.03 -2.08 2.34
N LYS A 125 -15.09 -2.28 3.13
CA LYS A 125 -15.22 -1.74 4.51
C LYS A 125 -14.09 -2.18 5.45
N VAL A 126 -13.48 -3.33 5.20
CA VAL A 126 -12.42 -3.91 6.07
C VAL A 126 -11.05 -4.00 5.40
N SER A 127 -11.00 -3.89 4.07
CA SER A 127 -9.79 -4.12 3.27
C SER A 127 -9.25 -2.83 2.62
N TRP A 128 -8.99 -2.89 1.31
CA TRP A 128 -8.41 -1.84 0.48
C TRP A 128 -9.17 -1.74 -0.85
N GLU A 129 -9.10 -0.56 -1.46
CA GLU A 129 -9.57 -0.35 -2.83
C GLU A 129 -8.59 -0.96 -3.83
N SER A 130 -9.12 -1.49 -4.93
CA SER A 130 -8.36 -1.96 -6.10
C SER A 130 -9.21 -1.77 -7.35
N SER A 131 -8.61 -1.84 -8.53
CA SER A 131 -9.28 -1.54 -9.80
C SER A 131 -10.30 -2.59 -10.21
N THR A 132 -10.06 -3.86 -9.89
CA THR A 132 -10.92 -5.00 -10.23
C THR A 132 -10.87 -6.05 -9.12
N LEU A 133 -11.84 -6.95 -9.10
CA LEU A 133 -11.86 -8.11 -8.21
C LEU A 133 -10.59 -8.97 -8.35
N GLY A 134 -10.13 -9.21 -9.59
CA GLY A 134 -8.92 -9.96 -9.86
C GLY A 134 -7.67 -9.28 -9.29
N ALA A 135 -7.50 -7.97 -9.55
CA ALA A 135 -6.39 -7.20 -9.00
C ALA A 135 -6.42 -7.18 -7.46
N TRP A 136 -7.60 -7.03 -6.86
CA TRP A 136 -7.78 -7.07 -5.42
C TRP A 136 -7.33 -8.42 -4.82
N PHE A 137 -7.67 -9.53 -5.49
CA PHE A 137 -7.29 -10.86 -5.05
C PHE A 137 -5.78 -11.13 -5.21
N THR A 138 -5.16 -10.64 -6.28
CA THR A 138 -3.69 -10.62 -6.41
C THR A 138 -3.03 -9.85 -5.27
N ASP A 139 -3.56 -8.67 -4.95
CA ASP A 139 -3.05 -7.86 -3.85
C ASP A 139 -3.26 -8.55 -2.47
N LEU A 140 -4.34 -9.33 -2.30
CA LEU A 140 -4.58 -10.15 -1.11
C LEU A 140 -3.48 -11.21 -0.94
N HIS A 141 -3.15 -11.93 -2.00
CA HIS A 141 -2.09 -12.94 -1.99
C HIS A 141 -0.71 -12.32 -1.72
N ALA A 142 -0.40 -11.19 -2.34
CA ALA A 142 0.87 -10.50 -2.13
C ALA A 142 1.06 -10.08 -0.66
N ARG A 143 0.00 -9.54 -0.03
CA ARG A 143 0.01 -9.21 1.41
C ARG A 143 0.15 -10.43 2.30
N ASN A 144 -0.60 -11.49 2.01
CA ASN A 144 -0.47 -12.75 2.74
C ASN A 144 0.95 -13.31 2.65
N GLU A 145 1.57 -13.28 1.47
CA GLU A 145 2.93 -13.78 1.28
C GLU A 145 3.95 -12.95 2.06
N GLN A 146 3.79 -11.61 2.10
CA GLN A 146 4.62 -10.76 2.94
C GLN A 146 4.54 -11.14 4.43
N TYR A 147 3.34 -11.36 4.97
CA TYR A 147 3.19 -11.73 6.39
C TYR A 147 3.68 -13.14 6.67
N ARG A 148 3.32 -14.12 5.82
CA ARG A 148 3.74 -15.52 6.00
C ARG A 148 5.24 -15.69 5.82
N SER A 149 5.86 -15.03 4.85
CA SER A 149 7.32 -15.07 4.69
C SER A 149 8.03 -14.47 5.91
N TRP A 150 7.51 -13.38 6.47
CA TRP A 150 8.04 -12.82 7.73
C TRP A 150 7.88 -13.83 8.89
N LEU A 151 6.72 -14.45 9.08
CA LEU A 151 6.52 -15.46 10.12
C LEU A 151 7.43 -16.70 9.96
N LYS A 152 7.77 -17.10 8.73
CA LYS A 152 8.64 -18.25 8.46
C LYS A 152 10.11 -18.01 8.86
N LEU A 153 10.58 -16.76 8.82
CA LEU A 153 11.92 -16.38 9.28
C LEU A 153 12.09 -16.64 10.77
N SER A 154 13.30 -16.99 11.24
CA SER A 154 13.56 -17.28 12.65
C SER A 154 13.08 -16.16 13.58
N LYS A 155 12.76 -16.47 14.85
CA LYS A 155 12.14 -15.51 15.81
C LYS A 155 12.91 -14.18 15.95
N ASP A 156 14.22 -14.20 15.68
CA ASP A 156 15.12 -13.06 15.80
C ASP A 156 15.47 -12.41 14.45
N THR A 157 14.86 -12.88 13.36
CA THR A 157 15.11 -12.39 12.00
C THR A 157 13.86 -11.76 11.42
N ARG A 158 14.07 -10.74 10.60
CA ARG A 158 13.04 -10.03 9.86
C ARG A 158 13.44 -9.91 8.37
N PRO A 159 12.49 -9.63 7.47
CA PRO A 159 12.80 -9.36 6.07
C PRO A 159 13.84 -8.24 5.92
N LEU A 160 14.74 -8.36 4.96
CA LEU A 160 15.72 -7.30 4.65
C LEU A 160 15.05 -6.01 4.19
N ALA A 161 13.95 -6.13 3.43
CA ALA A 161 13.19 -5.01 2.93
C ALA A 161 11.68 -5.27 3.06
N PHE A 162 10.93 -4.20 3.27
CA PHE A 162 9.50 -4.23 3.53
C PHE A 162 8.72 -3.57 2.40
N TRP A 163 7.68 -4.26 1.92
CA TRP A 163 6.71 -3.68 1.00
C TRP A 163 5.75 -2.81 1.81
N MET A 164 6.09 -1.53 1.97
CA MET A 164 5.35 -0.64 2.89
C MET A 164 3.90 -0.46 2.45
N THR A 165 3.62 -0.61 1.16
CA THR A 165 2.27 -0.48 0.59
C THR A 165 1.40 -1.72 0.79
N GLY A 166 2.01 -2.83 1.18
CA GLY A 166 1.32 -4.05 1.58
C GLY A 166 0.63 -3.91 2.95
N PHE A 167 1.12 -3.03 3.82
CA PHE A 167 0.55 -2.82 5.15
C PHE A 167 -0.76 -2.04 5.12
N PHE A 168 -1.67 -2.37 6.04
CA PHE A 168 -2.84 -1.56 6.34
C PHE A 168 -2.46 -0.24 7.02
N ASN A 169 -1.47 -0.27 7.91
CA ASN A 169 -1.00 0.89 8.67
C ASN A 169 0.50 1.20 8.46
N PRO A 170 0.87 1.79 7.30
CA PRO A 170 2.26 2.16 7.03
C PRO A 170 2.81 3.22 8.01
N GLN A 171 1.96 4.09 8.58
CA GLN A 171 2.40 5.03 9.62
C GLN A 171 2.75 4.31 10.93
N GLY A 172 1.97 3.31 11.32
CA GLY A 172 2.27 2.43 12.45
C GLY A 172 3.58 1.68 12.26
N PHE A 173 3.86 1.20 11.04
CA PHE A 173 5.14 0.59 10.69
C PHE A 173 6.31 1.56 10.94
N LEU A 174 6.25 2.78 10.39
CA LEU A 174 7.31 3.77 10.59
C LEU A 174 7.47 4.18 12.06
N THR A 175 6.36 4.22 12.81
CA THR A 175 6.38 4.51 14.26
C THR A 175 7.10 3.41 15.03
N ALA A 176 6.79 2.15 14.74
CA ALA A 176 7.42 1.02 15.40
C ALA A 176 8.93 0.94 15.04
N MET A 177 9.31 1.22 13.79
CA MET A 177 10.72 1.36 13.41
C MET A 177 11.40 2.48 14.21
N ARG A 178 10.76 3.65 14.32
CA ARG A 178 11.29 4.79 15.08
C ARG A 178 11.48 4.44 16.56
N GLN A 179 10.57 3.67 17.15
CA GLN A 179 10.71 3.18 18.52
C GLN A 179 11.91 2.25 18.68
N GLU A 180 12.17 1.35 17.73
CA GLU A 180 13.36 0.50 17.76
C GLU A 180 14.65 1.31 17.67
N VAL A 181 14.73 2.26 16.73
CA VAL A 181 15.89 3.15 16.59
C VAL A 181 16.09 3.97 17.86
N THR A 182 15.02 4.52 18.44
CA THR A 182 15.10 5.28 19.69
C THR A 182 15.63 4.42 20.84
N ARG A 183 15.13 3.18 21.00
CA ARG A 183 15.58 2.25 22.06
C ARG A 183 17.04 1.80 21.88
N ALA A 184 17.53 1.75 20.65
CA ALA A 184 18.91 1.37 20.36
C ALA A 184 19.93 2.50 20.64
N ASN A 185 19.49 3.75 20.75
CA ASN A 185 20.35 4.91 20.97
C ASN A 185 20.18 5.45 22.40
N ILE A 186 21.25 5.41 23.19
CA ILE A 186 21.23 5.86 24.59
C ILE A 186 20.95 7.37 24.65
N GLY A 187 20.00 7.77 25.49
CA GLY A 187 19.65 9.18 25.72
C GLY A 187 18.68 9.78 24.70
N TRP A 188 18.21 9.02 23.71
CA TRP A 188 17.20 9.49 22.76
C TRP A 188 15.80 9.39 23.35
N SER A 189 14.98 10.41 23.12
CA SER A 189 13.54 10.40 23.41
C SER A 189 12.77 10.32 22.10
N LEU A 190 11.67 9.55 22.07
CA LEU A 190 10.84 9.37 20.87
C LEU A 190 10.29 10.71 20.34
N ASP A 191 10.10 11.69 21.23
CA ASP A 191 9.58 13.02 20.89
C ASP A 191 10.58 13.85 20.08
N ASN A 192 11.88 13.63 20.30
CA ASN A 192 12.96 14.38 19.65
C ASN A 192 13.58 13.59 18.49
N VAL A 193 12.90 12.59 17.95
CA VAL A 193 13.43 11.74 16.89
C VAL A 193 12.61 11.94 15.62
N ILE A 194 13.26 12.39 14.56
CA ILE A 194 12.65 12.67 13.26
C ILE A 194 13.03 11.60 12.24
N LEU A 195 12.18 11.39 11.24
CA LEU A 195 12.44 10.43 10.16
C LEU A 195 13.50 10.98 9.21
N THR A 196 14.38 10.09 8.76
CA THR A 196 15.37 10.33 7.72
C THR A 196 15.28 9.28 6.65
N ASN A 197 15.74 9.61 5.45
CA ASN A 197 15.77 8.66 4.37
C ASN A 197 16.97 8.85 3.46
N LYS A 198 17.35 7.76 2.80
CA LYS A 198 18.33 7.73 1.73
C LYS A 198 17.82 6.85 0.60
N ILE A 199 17.85 7.37 -0.62
CA ILE A 199 17.52 6.58 -1.80
C ILE A 199 18.71 5.66 -2.12
N LEU A 200 18.46 4.36 -2.24
CA LEU A 200 19.47 3.40 -2.65
C LEU A 200 19.54 3.36 -4.19
N ARG A 201 20.77 3.21 -4.70
CA ARG A 201 21.03 2.92 -6.12
C ARG A 201 21.12 1.40 -6.36
N ALA A 202 20.32 0.64 -5.63
CA ALA A 202 20.32 -0.80 -5.65
C ALA A 202 18.88 -1.30 -5.65
N ASP A 203 18.66 -2.36 -6.42
CA ASP A 203 17.40 -3.08 -6.42
C ASP A 203 17.27 -3.96 -5.17
N ARG A 204 16.05 -4.39 -4.88
CA ARG A 204 15.73 -5.22 -3.71
C ARG A 204 16.58 -6.51 -3.69
N GLU A 205 16.80 -7.12 -4.84
CA GLU A 205 17.50 -8.40 -5.02
C GLU A 205 19.01 -8.28 -4.75
N ALA A 206 19.54 -7.05 -4.84
CA ALA A 206 20.94 -6.75 -4.54
C ALA A 206 21.20 -6.56 -3.04
N LEU A 207 20.17 -6.47 -2.20
CA LEU A 207 20.32 -6.36 -0.75
C LEU A 207 20.85 -7.67 -0.18
N ARG A 208 21.93 -7.58 0.62
CA ARG A 208 22.58 -8.74 1.28
C ARG A 208 22.52 -8.66 2.80
N GLU A 209 22.47 -7.45 3.35
CA GLU A 209 22.55 -7.20 4.79
C GLU A 209 21.46 -6.24 5.22
N ALA A 210 20.99 -6.39 6.45
CA ALA A 210 20.05 -5.46 7.07
C ALA A 210 20.75 -4.12 7.36
N PRO A 211 20.02 -2.99 7.35
CA PRO A 211 20.63 -1.72 7.76
C PRO A 211 20.96 -1.76 9.25
N GLN A 212 22.02 -1.06 9.65
CA GLN A 212 22.41 -0.96 11.07
C GLN A 212 21.30 -0.36 11.94
N GLN A 213 20.58 0.63 11.41
CA GLN A 213 19.40 1.24 12.02
C GLN A 213 18.36 1.52 10.94
N GLY A 214 17.08 1.42 11.31
CA GLY A 214 15.97 1.65 10.40
C GLY A 214 15.63 0.43 9.53
N VAL A 215 15.07 0.68 8.36
CA VAL A 215 14.50 -0.35 7.47
C VAL A 215 14.69 0.01 6.00
N TYR A 216 14.80 -1.00 5.14
CA TYR A 216 14.64 -0.79 3.70
C TYR A 216 13.17 -0.94 3.29
N VAL A 217 12.68 0.00 2.49
CA VAL A 217 11.30 0.05 2.01
C VAL A 217 11.29 0.02 0.48
N TYR A 218 10.35 -0.74 -0.09
CA TYR A 218 10.12 -0.79 -1.53
C TYR A 218 8.63 -0.75 -1.87
N GLY A 219 8.35 -0.60 -3.18
CA GLY A 219 6.99 -0.56 -3.73
C GLY A 219 6.31 0.80 -3.67
N LEU A 220 7.06 1.86 -3.35
CA LEU A 220 6.58 3.23 -3.43
C LEU A 220 6.59 3.72 -4.88
N TYR A 221 5.77 4.73 -5.15
CA TYR A 221 5.71 5.42 -6.43
C TYR A 221 5.91 6.92 -6.23
N ILE A 222 6.36 7.62 -7.25
CA ILE A 222 6.46 9.08 -7.29
C ILE A 222 5.59 9.62 -8.42
N GLU A 223 4.76 10.60 -8.11
CA GLU A 223 3.90 11.28 -9.05
C GLU A 223 4.48 12.66 -9.38
N GLY A 224 4.54 13.00 -10.67
CA GLY A 224 4.98 14.32 -11.14
C GLY A 224 6.50 14.47 -11.31
N ALA A 225 7.28 13.43 -10.99
CA ALA A 225 8.73 13.38 -11.18
C ALA A 225 9.20 11.93 -11.38
N LYS A 226 10.49 11.78 -11.69
CA LYS A 226 11.23 10.50 -11.68
C LYS A 226 12.40 10.60 -10.71
N ILE A 227 12.93 9.46 -10.31
CA ILE A 227 14.22 9.39 -9.64
C ILE A 227 15.22 8.73 -10.58
N LYS A 228 16.34 9.42 -10.82
CA LYS A 228 17.46 8.90 -11.60
C LYS A 228 18.74 9.07 -10.81
N SER A 229 19.45 7.96 -10.60
CA SER A 229 20.69 7.92 -9.82
C SER A 229 20.57 8.54 -8.42
N GLY A 230 19.38 8.45 -7.80
CA GLY A 230 19.09 8.98 -6.47
C GLY A 230 18.67 10.46 -6.41
N VAL A 231 18.48 11.12 -7.55
CA VAL A 231 18.12 12.53 -7.65
C VAL A 231 16.80 12.68 -8.42
N LEU A 232 16.01 13.71 -8.10
CA LEU A 232 14.82 14.07 -8.84
C LEU A 232 15.14 14.43 -10.30
N GLU A 233 14.35 13.89 -11.22
CA GLU A 233 14.40 14.16 -12.66
C GLU A 233 13.02 14.60 -13.12
N GLU A 234 12.97 15.64 -13.95
CA GLU A 234 11.72 16.18 -14.46
C GLU A 234 11.08 15.24 -15.49
N LEU A 235 9.75 15.16 -15.47
CA LEU A 235 8.99 14.51 -16.53
C LEU A 235 9.02 15.36 -17.80
N LYS A 236 9.32 14.74 -18.94
CA LYS A 236 9.25 15.41 -20.24
C LYS A 236 7.80 15.64 -20.64
N SER A 237 7.54 16.71 -21.38
CA SER A 237 6.18 17.13 -21.77
C SER A 237 5.40 16.08 -22.58
N ASN A 238 6.09 15.16 -23.26
CA ASN A 238 5.51 14.08 -24.06
C ASN A 238 5.29 12.78 -23.28
N GLU A 239 5.64 12.72 -22.00
CA GLU A 239 5.45 11.53 -21.19
C GLU A 239 3.99 11.43 -20.73
N LYS A 240 3.35 10.31 -21.10
CA LYS A 240 1.96 10.00 -20.73
C LYS A 240 1.84 9.36 -19.34
N VAL A 241 2.95 8.86 -18.80
CA VAL A 241 3.00 8.22 -17.49
C VAL A 241 3.41 9.28 -16.47
N LEU A 242 2.55 9.52 -15.47
CA LEU A 242 2.79 10.50 -14.41
C LEU A 242 3.34 9.88 -13.14
N ILE A 243 3.13 8.59 -12.95
CA ILE A 243 3.46 7.85 -11.75
C ILE A 243 4.58 6.85 -12.10
N HIS A 244 5.71 6.97 -11.42
CA HIS A 244 6.88 6.12 -11.64
C HIS A 244 7.22 5.33 -10.37
N PRO A 245 7.69 4.08 -10.49
CA PRO A 245 8.15 3.33 -9.33
C PRO A 245 9.39 4.00 -8.72
N MET A 246 9.44 4.02 -7.39
CA MET A 246 10.62 4.47 -6.64
C MET A 246 11.58 3.30 -6.44
N PRO A 247 12.89 3.55 -6.47
CA PRO A 247 13.90 2.59 -6.01
C PRO A 247 13.73 2.29 -4.51
N VAL A 248 14.49 1.30 -4.01
CA VAL A 248 14.52 1.00 -2.57
C VAL A 248 14.96 2.24 -1.80
N ILE A 249 14.26 2.52 -0.69
CA ILE A 249 14.54 3.64 0.20
C ILE A 249 14.94 3.09 1.56
N HIS A 250 16.10 3.49 2.06
CA HIS A 250 16.46 3.31 3.46
C HIS A 250 15.77 4.39 4.26
N ILE A 251 14.92 4.00 5.21
CA ILE A 251 14.28 4.91 6.14
C ILE A 251 14.83 4.61 7.53
N SER A 252 15.35 5.63 8.20
CA SER A 252 15.83 5.55 9.58
C SER A 252 15.25 6.73 10.37
N ALA A 253 15.80 6.95 11.56
CA ALA A 253 15.49 8.10 12.36
C ALA A 253 16.76 8.71 12.95
N GLU A 254 16.75 10.03 13.14
CA GLU A 254 17.84 10.79 13.77
C GLU A 254 17.28 11.64 14.90
N ALA A 255 18.08 11.88 15.94
CA ALA A 255 17.75 12.87 16.95
C ALA A 255 17.71 14.26 16.30
N GLU A 256 16.68 15.02 16.62
CA GLU A 256 16.54 16.40 16.17
C GLU A 256 17.74 17.21 16.68
N PRO A 257 18.37 18.01 15.81
CA PRO A 257 19.52 18.81 16.23
C PRO A 257 19.10 19.76 17.35
N SER A 258 19.81 19.70 18.48
CA SER A 258 19.61 20.64 19.58
C SER A 258 19.87 22.07 19.10
N ILE A 259 18.95 22.98 19.47
CA ILE A 259 19.03 24.42 19.22
C ILE A 259 20.40 24.91 19.71
N GLY A 260 21.32 25.23 18.77
CA GLY A 260 22.68 25.70 19.09
C GLY A 260 23.82 24.89 18.47
N THR A 261 23.55 23.75 17.83
CA THR A 261 24.60 23.02 17.09
C THR A 261 24.86 23.71 15.76
N THR A 262 26.08 24.25 15.56
CA THR A 262 26.52 24.86 14.29
C THR A 262 26.23 23.94 13.11
N PRO A 263 25.61 24.43 12.03
CA PRO A 263 25.33 23.59 10.87
C PRO A 263 26.66 23.04 10.31
N ILE A 264 26.83 21.73 10.43
CA ILE A 264 27.89 20.99 9.75
C ILE A 264 27.73 21.31 8.26
N LYS A 265 28.75 21.94 7.66
CA LYS A 265 28.90 22.33 6.25
C LYS A 265 27.70 21.93 5.40
N GLN A 266 26.77 22.87 5.17
CA GLN A 266 25.62 22.66 4.28
C GLN A 266 26.10 22.07 2.97
N ASP A 267 25.76 20.81 2.74
CA ASP A 267 25.91 20.17 1.45
C ASP A 267 25.21 21.08 0.43
N ARG A 268 25.88 21.43 -0.68
CA ARG A 268 25.37 22.40 -1.67
C ARG A 268 24.14 21.87 -2.44
N ARG A 269 23.61 20.72 -2.03
CA ARG A 269 22.47 20.04 -2.65
C ARG A 269 21.17 20.56 -2.05
N GLN A 270 20.32 21.07 -2.92
CA GLN A 270 18.98 21.47 -2.55
C GLN A 270 18.12 20.21 -2.33
N VAL A 271 17.27 20.22 -1.31
CA VAL A 271 16.44 19.07 -0.93
C VAL A 271 14.98 19.46 -1.05
N TYR A 272 14.18 18.60 -1.68
CA TYR A 272 12.74 18.70 -1.72
C TYR A 272 12.12 17.76 -0.68
N TYR A 273 11.17 18.29 0.09
CA TYR A 273 10.45 17.54 1.11
C TYR A 273 9.16 16.98 0.50
N ALA A 274 9.25 15.78 -0.07
CA ALA A 274 8.13 15.15 -0.75
C ALA A 274 7.16 14.50 0.25
N PRO A 275 5.88 14.89 0.26
CA PRO A 275 4.88 14.23 1.09
C PRO A 275 4.58 12.82 0.58
N VAL A 276 4.45 11.87 1.50
CA VAL A 276 4.09 10.47 1.22
C VAL A 276 2.63 10.25 1.58
N TYR A 277 1.83 9.78 0.63
CA TYR A 277 0.42 9.46 0.83
C TYR A 277 0.13 7.97 0.63
N LYS A 278 -0.82 7.44 1.40
CA LYS A 278 -1.32 6.07 1.28
C LYS A 278 -2.02 5.84 -0.06
N LYS A 279 -2.69 6.88 -0.59
CA LYS A 279 -3.51 6.83 -1.80
C LYS A 279 -3.25 8.07 -2.66
N PRO A 280 -3.53 8.04 -3.98
CA PRO A 280 -3.42 9.21 -4.86
C PRO A 280 -4.25 10.40 -4.38
N ARG A 281 -5.35 10.17 -3.64
CA ARG A 281 -6.14 11.23 -3.02
C ARG A 281 -5.39 11.86 -1.82
N ARG A 282 -4.75 13.00 -2.07
CA ARG A 282 -3.90 13.73 -1.12
C ARG A 282 -4.71 14.52 -0.09
N THR A 283 -5.10 13.83 0.98
CA THR A 283 -5.79 14.41 2.15
C THR A 283 -5.04 14.02 3.41
N ASP A 284 -5.23 14.75 4.52
CA ASP A 284 -4.58 14.46 5.80
C ASP A 284 -4.79 13.02 6.28
N ARG A 285 -5.98 12.46 6.03
CA ARG A 285 -6.30 11.05 6.35
C ARG A 285 -5.39 10.03 5.65
N ASN A 286 -4.80 10.41 4.52
CA ASN A 286 -3.92 9.57 3.72
C ASN A 286 -2.45 9.96 3.88
N TYR A 287 -2.12 11.05 4.57
CA TYR A 287 -0.74 11.45 4.78
C TYR A 287 -0.03 10.46 5.72
N ILE A 288 1.21 10.07 5.39
CA ILE A 288 2.00 9.11 6.15
C ILE A 288 3.22 9.79 6.77
N CYS A 289 4.08 10.35 5.93
CA CYS A 289 5.33 10.99 6.33
C CYS A 289 5.85 11.90 5.21
N THR A 290 7.03 12.47 5.40
CA THR A 290 7.74 13.27 4.40
C THR A 290 9.11 12.67 4.14
N LEU A 291 9.51 12.59 2.87
CA LEU A 291 10.83 12.13 2.46
C LEU A 291 11.67 13.30 1.94
N LYS A 292 12.93 13.34 2.36
CA LYS A 292 13.96 14.23 1.84
C LYS A 292 14.47 13.67 0.50
N LEU A 293 14.19 14.35 -0.60
CA LEU A 293 14.62 13.96 -1.95
C LEU A 293 15.65 14.97 -2.48
N GLU A 294 16.77 14.47 -3.03
CA GLU A 294 17.80 15.33 -3.62
C GLU A 294 17.29 15.98 -4.91
N CYS A 295 17.43 17.30 -5.02
CA CYS A 295 17.16 18.05 -6.24
C CYS A 295 18.39 18.06 -7.17
N PRO A 296 18.20 18.15 -8.49
CA PRO A 296 19.32 18.30 -9.40
C PRO A 296 19.97 19.67 -9.26
N LEU A 297 21.28 19.72 -9.48
CA LEU A 297 22.08 20.95 -9.41
C LEU A 297 21.75 21.86 -10.60
N GLY A 298 21.23 23.06 -10.33
CA GLY A 298 20.93 24.07 -11.34
C GLY A 298 20.05 25.22 -10.84
N ASP A 299 20.17 26.41 -11.45
CA ASP A 299 19.47 27.64 -11.02
C ASP A 299 17.94 27.59 -11.19
N LYS A 300 17.43 26.66 -12.01
CA LYS A 300 15.99 26.50 -12.31
C LYS A 300 15.39 25.19 -11.79
N THR A 301 16.09 24.47 -10.92
CA THR A 301 15.70 23.13 -10.47
C THR A 301 15.57 23.00 -8.95
N GLY A 302 15.30 24.13 -8.29
CA GLY A 302 15.17 24.16 -6.83
C GLY A 302 13.86 23.57 -6.29
N PRO A 303 13.75 23.46 -4.95
CA PRO A 303 12.63 22.80 -4.26
C PRO A 303 11.27 23.36 -4.67
N ASP A 304 11.17 24.67 -4.91
CA ASP A 304 9.92 25.34 -5.24
C ASP A 304 9.30 24.84 -6.56
N VAL A 305 10.14 24.42 -7.53
CA VAL A 305 9.65 23.86 -8.79
C VAL A 305 8.92 22.56 -8.55
N TRP A 306 9.42 21.71 -7.65
CA TRP A 306 8.81 20.45 -7.28
C TRP A 306 7.54 20.64 -6.45
N THR A 307 7.53 21.66 -5.59
CA THR A 307 6.32 22.10 -4.88
C THR A 307 5.22 22.53 -5.85
N LEU A 308 5.53 23.41 -6.81
CA LEU A 308 4.57 23.91 -7.80
C LEU A 308 4.06 22.82 -8.75
N ARG A 309 4.89 21.83 -9.07
CA ARG A 309 4.49 20.64 -9.82
C ARG A 309 3.62 19.68 -9.01
N GLY A 310 3.53 19.86 -7.70
CA GLY A 310 2.82 18.96 -6.81
C GLY A 310 3.43 17.57 -6.82
N VAL A 311 4.76 17.45 -6.72
CA VAL A 311 5.39 16.13 -6.60
C VAL A 311 4.99 15.48 -5.28
N ALA A 312 4.61 14.21 -5.33
CA ALA A 312 4.31 13.44 -4.13
C ALA A 312 4.74 11.99 -4.29
N VAL A 313 4.97 11.32 -3.17
CA VAL A 313 5.23 9.88 -3.13
C VAL A 313 3.94 9.18 -2.72
N LEU A 314 3.63 8.06 -3.38
CA LEU A 314 2.40 7.31 -3.21
C LEU A 314 2.72 5.87 -2.82
N CYS A 315 1.98 5.34 -1.84
CA CYS A 315 1.96 3.91 -1.55
C CYS A 315 1.06 3.14 -2.52
N ASP A 316 0.23 3.81 -3.31
CA ASP A 316 -0.64 3.13 -4.26
C ASP A 316 -0.71 3.95 -5.54
N ASN A 317 -0.69 3.25 -6.67
CA ASN A 317 -0.82 3.84 -8.00
C ASN A 317 -2.19 3.53 -8.63
N LYS A 318 -3.06 2.83 -7.91
CA LYS A 318 -4.43 2.50 -8.31
C LYS A 318 -5.45 3.43 -7.64
#